data_AF-A0A2G5L5R5-F1
#
_entry.id   AF-A0A2G5L5R5-F1
#
_cell.length_a   1.000
_cell.length_b   1.000
_cell.length_c   1.000
_cell.angle_alpha   90.00
_cell.angle_beta   90.00
_cell.angle_gamma   90.00
#
_symmetry.space_group_name_H-M   'P 1'
#
loop_
_entity.id
_entity.type
_entity.pdbx_description
1 polymer ?
#
loop_
_entity_poly.entity_id
_entity_poly.type
_entity_poly.pdbx_seq_one_letter_code
_entity_poly.pdbx_strand_id
1 'polypeptide(L)'
;MNFIKQIERIQLINKLIISESTGTPDELAIRLNISKRQLYNHIESLKNLGADIVYDKVYKTYYYTDRRIKIDFHFEVLSSEVVMKTDGGFLLKESECNFISLCESTLVAC
;
A
#
# COMPACT_ATOMS: atom_id res chain seq x y z
N MET A 1 7.37 -16.48 6.45
CA MET A 1 6.60 -15.62 5.52
C MET A 1 7.57 -14.66 4.87
N ASN A 2 7.59 -14.51 3.54
CA ASN A 2 8.49 -13.56 2.87
C ASN A 2 7.89 -12.16 2.96
N PHE A 3 8.60 -11.22 3.57
CA PHE A 3 8.15 -9.84 3.80
C PHE A 3 7.82 -9.11 2.48
N ILE A 4 8.66 -9.28 1.46
CA ILE A 4 8.47 -8.67 0.13
C ILE A 4 7.14 -9.11 -0.48
N LYS A 5 6.82 -10.42 -0.42
CA LYS A 5 5.55 -10.95 -0.92
C LYS A 5 4.32 -10.35 -0.22
N GLN A 6 4.45 -9.97 1.06
CA GLN A 6 3.34 -9.34 1.77
C GLN A 6 3.11 -7.92 1.28
N ILE A 7 4.18 -7.17 1.04
CA ILE A 7 4.12 -5.83 0.47
C ILE A 7 3.44 -5.86 -0.91
N GLU A 8 3.89 -6.74 -1.80
CA GLU A 8 3.32 -6.90 -3.14
C GLU A 8 1.82 -7.20 -3.09
N ARG A 9 1.39 -8.07 -2.17
CA ARG A 9 -0.04 -8.40 -1.97
C ARG A 9 -0.85 -7.21 -1.52
N ILE A 10 -0.35 -6.44 -0.55
CA ILE A 10 -1.04 -5.24 -0.07
C ILE A 10 -1.16 -4.19 -1.18
N GLN A 11 -0.11 -3.99 -1.97
CA GLN A 11 -0.15 -3.09 -3.13
C GLN A 11 -1.17 -3.56 -4.17
N LEU A 12 -1.21 -4.87 -4.45
CA LEU A 12 -2.17 -5.45 -5.38
C LEU A 12 -3.62 -5.32 -4.87
N ILE A 13 -3.87 -5.60 -3.58
CA ILE A 13 -5.18 -5.37 -2.97
C ILE A 13 -5.61 -3.91 -3.16
N ASN A 14 -4.75 -2.96 -2.78
CA ASN A 14 -5.06 -1.53 -2.91
C ASN A 14 -5.39 -1.16 -4.36
N LYS A 15 -4.56 -1.59 -5.32
CA LYS A 15 -4.79 -1.36 -6.76
C LYS A 15 -6.14 -1.91 -7.22
N LEU A 16 -6.49 -3.13 -6.81
CA LEU A 16 -7.75 -3.77 -7.19
C LEU A 16 -8.96 -3.05 -6.60
N ILE A 17 -8.88 -2.58 -5.35
CA ILE A 17 -9.95 -1.79 -4.70
C ILE A 17 -10.12 -0.44 -5.39
N ILE A 18 -9.02 0.26 -5.73
CA ILE A 18 -9.07 1.53 -6.47
C ILE A 18 -9.74 1.35 -7.84
N SER A 19 -9.44 0.24 -8.52
CA SER A 19 -10.07 -0.08 -9.81
C SER A 19 -11.44 -0.75 -9.70
N GLU A 20 -11.93 -0.97 -8.48
CA GLU A 20 -13.17 -1.71 -8.18
C GLU A 20 -13.28 -3.05 -8.93
N SER A 21 -12.16 -3.76 -9.10
CA SER A 21 -12.07 -5.00 -9.89
C SER A 21 -11.75 -6.24 -9.04
N THR A 22 -12.05 -6.20 -7.74
CA THR A 22 -11.65 -7.28 -6.82
C THR A 22 -12.35 -8.60 -7.07
N GLY A 23 -13.58 -8.57 -7.57
CA GLY A 23 -14.46 -9.73 -7.59
C GLY A 23 -14.94 -10.10 -6.18
N THR A 24 -15.48 -11.31 -6.05
CA THR A 24 -15.92 -11.82 -4.74
C THR A 24 -14.74 -12.03 -3.78
N PRO A 25 -14.94 -12.06 -2.45
CA PRO A 25 -13.86 -12.31 -1.52
C PRO A 25 -13.15 -13.65 -1.74
N ASP A 26 -13.86 -14.65 -2.25
CA ASP A 26 -13.30 -15.95 -2.60
C ASP A 26 -12.41 -15.85 -3.86
N GLU A 27 -12.88 -15.16 -4.91
CA GLU A 27 -12.09 -14.90 -6.12
C GLU A 27 -10.83 -14.08 -5.81
N LEU A 28 -10.96 -13.03 -4.99
CA LEU A 28 -9.85 -12.18 -4.59
C LEU A 28 -8.80 -12.99 -3.80
N ALA A 29 -9.23 -13.85 -2.87
CA ALA A 29 -8.32 -14.69 -2.10
C ALA A 29 -7.54 -15.67 -2.99
N ILE A 30 -8.22 -16.28 -3.97
CA ILE A 30 -7.59 -17.16 -4.98
C ILE A 30 -6.58 -16.37 -5.82
N ARG A 31 -6.94 -15.17 -6.32
CA ARG A 31 -6.04 -14.31 -7.11
C ARG A 31 -4.77 -13.92 -6.33
N LEU A 32 -4.90 -13.67 -5.03
CA LEU A 32 -3.78 -13.29 -4.15
C LEU A 32 -3.00 -14.51 -3.63
N ASN A 33 -3.48 -15.73 -3.94
CA ASN A 33 -2.96 -16.99 -3.43
C ASN A 33 -2.83 -17.01 -1.90
N ILE A 34 -3.91 -16.64 -1.22
CA ILE A 34 -4.04 -16.61 0.24
C ILE A 34 -5.38 -17.23 0.67
N SER A 35 -5.50 -17.55 1.95
CA SER A 35 -6.80 -17.97 2.48
C SER A 35 -7.76 -16.78 2.59
N LYS A 36 -9.06 -17.05 2.52
CA LYS A 36 -10.11 -16.04 2.75
C LYS A 36 -9.95 -15.32 4.09
N ARG A 37 -9.53 -16.05 5.14
CA ARG A 37 -9.21 -15.47 6.45
C ARG A 37 -8.07 -14.46 6.37
N GLN A 38 -6.98 -14.79 5.66
CA GLN A 38 -5.86 -13.86 5.47
C GLN A 38 -6.27 -12.62 4.68
N LEU A 39 -7.13 -12.78 3.66
CA LEU A 39 -7.69 -11.64 2.94
C LEU A 39 -8.42 -10.71 3.91
N TYR A 40 -9.31 -11.24 4.76
CA TYR A 40 -10.02 -10.41 5.74
C TYR A 40 -9.07 -9.73 6.72
N ASN A 41 -8.03 -10.42 7.19
CA ASN A 41 -7.02 -9.80 8.03
C ASN A 41 -6.31 -8.64 7.30
N HIS A 42 -5.99 -8.77 6.01
CA HIS A 42 -5.38 -7.69 5.24
C HIS A 42 -6.31 -6.49 5.07
N ILE A 43 -7.60 -6.73 4.77
CA ILE A 43 -8.60 -5.68 4.67
C ILE A 43 -8.80 -4.98 6.03
N GLU A 44 -8.86 -5.74 7.12
CA GLU A 44 -8.96 -5.21 8.47
C GLU A 44 -7.74 -4.37 8.85
N SER A 45 -6.52 -4.83 8.53
CA SER A 45 -5.31 -4.03 8.72
C SER A 45 -5.36 -2.71 7.96
N LEU A 46 -5.83 -2.69 6.70
CA LEU A 46 -5.99 -1.45 5.94
C LEU A 46 -7.03 -0.53 6.60
N LYS A 47 -8.14 -1.08 7.11
CA LYS A 47 -9.13 -0.31 7.88
C LYS A 47 -8.55 0.29 9.16
N ASN A 48 -7.74 -0.48 9.88
CA ASN A 48 -7.07 -0.01 11.09
C ASN A 48 -6.05 1.10 10.80
N LEU A 49 -5.49 1.15 9.59
CA LEU A 49 -4.64 2.24 9.11
C LEU A 49 -5.45 3.47 8.62
N GLY A 50 -6.79 3.44 8.73
CA GLY A 50 -7.66 4.56 8.41
C GLY A 50 -8.34 4.48 7.04
N ALA A 51 -8.23 3.37 6.31
CA ALA A 51 -8.98 3.18 5.07
C ALA A 51 -10.46 2.88 5.32
N ASP A 52 -11.36 3.54 4.59
CA ASP A 52 -12.77 3.18 4.61
C ASP A 52 -13.10 2.25 3.45
N ILE A 53 -12.95 0.94 3.68
CA ILE A 53 -13.19 -0.11 2.67
C ILE A 53 -14.54 -0.79 2.92
N VAL A 54 -15.40 -0.82 1.91
CA VAL A 54 -16.69 -1.52 1.94
C VAL A 54 -16.77 -2.51 0.80
N TYR A 55 -17.50 -3.61 1.00
CA TYR A 55 -17.79 -4.59 -0.05
C TYR A 55 -19.20 -4.35 -0.60
N ASP A 56 -19.29 -4.11 -1.91
CA ASP A 56 -20.54 -4.11 -2.64
C ASP A 56 -20.91 -5.53 -3.07
N LYS A 57 -22.09 -6.00 -2.63
CA LYS A 57 -22.60 -7.33 -2.99
C LYS A 57 -23.18 -7.41 -4.39
N VAL A 58 -23.69 -6.29 -4.92
CA VAL A 58 -24.31 -6.18 -6.24
C VAL A 58 -23.21 -6.17 -7.31
N TYR A 59 -22.24 -5.27 -7.16
CA TYR A 59 -21.11 -5.15 -8.09
C TYR A 59 -19.98 -6.15 -7.80
N LYS A 60 -20.09 -6.90 -6.70
CA LYS A 60 -19.11 -7.91 -6.26
C LYS A 60 -17.70 -7.34 -6.21
N THR A 61 -17.54 -6.23 -5.50
CA THR A 61 -16.26 -5.55 -5.45
C THR A 61 -16.06 -4.81 -4.14
N TYR A 62 -14.81 -4.71 -3.71
CA TYR A 62 -14.43 -3.79 -2.66
C TYR A 62 -14.14 -2.42 -3.26
N TYR A 63 -14.56 -1.38 -2.57
CA TYR A 63 -14.34 0.01 -2.94
C TYR A 63 -14.01 0.87 -1.72
N TYR A 64 -13.43 2.05 -1.95
CA TYR A 64 -13.20 3.06 -0.93
C TYR A 64 -14.40 4.01 -0.85
N THR A 65 -14.94 4.27 0.35
CA THR A 65 -16.08 5.20 0.48
C THR A 65 -15.65 6.65 0.63
N ASP A 66 -14.54 6.91 1.32
CA ASP A 66 -14.05 8.27 1.59
C ASP A 66 -12.52 8.27 1.67
N ARG A 67 -11.97 7.58 2.68
CA ARG A 67 -10.52 7.54 2.91
C ARG A 67 -9.85 6.39 2.18
N ARG A 68 -9.00 6.72 1.20
CA ARG A 68 -8.10 5.79 0.50
C ARG A 68 -6.69 5.84 1.08
N ILE A 69 -5.97 4.72 1.01
CA ILE A 69 -4.56 4.65 1.41
C ILE A 69 -3.69 4.61 0.15
N LYS A 70 -2.67 5.46 0.10
CA LYS A 70 -1.58 5.36 -0.88
C LYS A 70 -0.36 4.75 -0.20
N ILE A 71 0.22 3.72 -0.79
CA ILE A 71 1.38 3.02 -0.24
C ILE A 71 2.48 2.99 -1.29
N ASP A 72 3.52 3.77 -1.06
CA ASP A 72 4.71 3.84 -1.91
C ASP A 72 5.87 3.18 -1.16
N PHE A 73 6.42 2.09 -1.73
CA PHE A 73 7.60 1.41 -1.20
C PHE A 73 8.76 1.59 -2.16
N HIS A 74 9.86 2.17 -1.67
CA HIS A 74 11.09 2.37 -2.42
C HIS A 74 12.21 1.54 -1.78
N PHE A 75 12.93 0.76 -2.57
CA PHE A 75 14.06 -0.05 -2.11
C PHE A 75 15.23 0.10 -3.07
N GLU A 76 16.36 0.56 -2.54
CA GLU A 76 17.60 0.70 -3.30
C GLU A 76 18.71 -0.08 -2.61
N VAL A 77 19.46 -0.87 -3.39
CA VAL A 77 20.67 -1.51 -2.89
C VAL A 77 21.80 -0.50 -2.98
N LEU A 78 22.20 0.04 -1.82
CA LEU A 78 23.30 0.99 -1.74
C LEU A 78 24.64 0.23 -1.85
N SER A 79 25.48 0.60 -2.82
CA SER A 79 26.91 0.24 -2.81
C SER A 79 27.68 1.20 -1.88
N SER A 80 28.78 0.73 -1.30
CA SER A 80 29.54 1.38 -0.21
C SER A 80 30.07 2.80 -0.49
N GLU A 81 29.84 3.35 -1.67
CA GLU A 81 30.29 4.69 -2.09
C GLU A 81 29.29 5.80 -1.74
N VAL A 82 28.03 5.46 -1.39
CA VAL A 82 26.93 6.43 -1.16
C VAL A 82 26.72 6.79 0.32
N VAL A 83 27.49 6.19 1.24
CA VAL A 83 27.33 6.40 2.69
C VAL A 83 27.66 7.84 3.15
N MET A 84 28.30 8.66 2.31
CA MET A 84 28.78 10.01 2.68
C MET A 84 27.85 11.19 2.31
N LYS A 85 26.61 10.97 1.86
CA LYS A 85 25.69 12.08 1.47
C LYS A 85 24.26 11.96 2.01
N THR A 86 24.06 11.35 3.16
CA THR A 86 22.75 11.33 3.82
C THR A 86 22.60 12.53 4.76
N ASP A 87 22.16 13.66 4.21
CA ASP A 87 21.75 14.84 4.99
C ASP A 87 20.39 14.63 5.67
N GLY A 88 20.31 15.02 6.94
CA GLY A 88 19.22 14.74 7.88
C GLY A 88 17.99 15.64 7.72
N GLY A 89 17.18 15.36 6.69
CA GLY A 89 15.76 15.73 6.64
C GLY A 89 15.39 16.81 5.62
N PHE A 90 14.21 16.62 4.99
CA PHE A 90 13.56 17.61 4.12
C PHE A 90 12.08 17.75 4.52
N LEU A 91 11.62 19.00 4.64
CA LEU A 91 10.30 19.35 5.16
C LEU A 91 9.38 19.74 3.99
N LEU A 92 8.57 18.80 3.51
CA LEU A 92 7.50 19.10 2.56
C LEU A 92 6.26 19.59 3.33
N LYS A 93 5.80 20.79 2.98
CA LYS A 93 4.66 21.46 3.60
C LYS A 93 3.34 20.76 3.22
N GLU A 94 2.61 20.36 4.27
CA GLU A 94 1.19 19.97 4.37
C GLU A 94 0.79 18.64 3.72
N SER A 95 0.22 17.66 4.43
CA SER A 95 -0.88 17.73 5.41
C SER A 95 -0.78 16.58 6.43
N GLU A 96 -1.47 16.73 7.57
CA GLU A 96 -1.34 15.97 8.82
C GLU A 96 -1.23 14.44 8.69
N CYS A 97 0.00 13.93 8.64
CA CYS A 97 0.34 12.55 8.99
C CYS A 97 1.62 12.55 9.83
N ASN A 98 1.47 12.34 11.14
CA ASN A 98 2.57 12.05 12.05
C ASN A 98 3.08 10.63 11.80
N PHE A 99 4.01 10.46 10.86
CA PHE A 99 5.15 9.52 10.92
C PHE A 99 5.94 9.66 9.62
N ILE A 100 7.18 10.17 9.71
CA ILE A 100 8.10 10.33 8.58
C ILE A 100 9.24 9.32 8.76
N SER A 101 9.49 8.48 7.75
CA SER A 101 10.78 7.80 7.55
C SER A 101 11.23 8.02 6.10
N LEU A 102 12.48 8.46 5.94
CA LEU A 102 13.04 9.16 4.79
C LEU A 102 12.98 8.41 3.45
N CYS A 103 12.68 9.13 2.36
CA CYS A 103 12.84 8.71 0.97
C CYS A 103 13.56 9.82 0.19
N GLU A 104 14.60 9.47 -0.57
CA GLU A 104 15.41 10.43 -1.33
C GLU A 104 14.69 10.86 -2.62
N SER A 105 14.42 12.15 -2.75
CA SER A 105 13.80 12.76 -3.93
C SER A 105 14.87 13.17 -4.93
N THR A 106 15.10 12.37 -5.98
CA THR A 106 15.79 12.87 -7.17
C THR A 106 14.79 13.52 -8.10
N LEU A 107 14.80 14.86 -8.07
CA LEU A 107 14.38 15.71 -9.17
C LEU A 107 15.11 15.29 -10.45
N VAL A 108 14.40 14.65 -11.38
CA VAL A 108 14.78 14.71 -12.80
C VAL A 108 13.97 15.83 -13.41
N ALA A 109 14.57 17.01 -13.46
CA ALA A 109 14.23 18.05 -14.42
C ALA A 109 14.96 17.73 -15.72
N CYS A 110 14.21 17.28 -16.73
CA CYS A 110 14.39 17.50 -18.18
C CYS A 110 13.30 16.72 -18.91
#